data_AF-A0A7K9S2U9-F1
#
_entry.id   AF-A0A7K9S2U9-F1
#
_cell.length_a   1.000
_cell.length_b   1.000
_cell.length_c   1.000
_cell.angle_alpha   90.00
_cell.angle_beta   90.00
_cell.angle_gamma   90.00
#
_symmetry.space_group_name_H-M   'P 1'
#
loop_
_entity.id
_entity.type
_entity.pdbx_description
1 polymer ?
#
loop_
_entity_poly.entity_id
_entity_poly.type
_entity_poly.pdbx_seq_one_letter_code
_entity_poly.pdbx_strand_id
1 'polypeptide(L)' 'QCHVFHDLSPQAGMLFLVMPKEPIIGLSKAEDSGASLLGHVMIIGKKRAAHLGLTNIFQMVVDEGSKGGQSVYHI' A
#
# COMPACT_ATOMS: atom_id res chain seq x y z
N GLN A 1 6.90 -8.24 7.88
CA GLN A 1 5.73 -7.79 8.68
C GLN A 1 5.49 -6.31 8.36
N CYS A 2 4.25 -5.87 8.10
CA CYS A 2 3.95 -4.53 7.57
C CYS A 2 3.52 -3.52 8.65
N HIS A 3 3.65 -2.24 8.34
CA HIS A 3 3.09 -1.11 9.07
C HIS A 3 1.89 -0.53 8.32
N VAL A 4 0.92 0.01 9.06
CA VAL A 4 -0.26 0.67 8.49
C VAL A 4 -0.44 2.04 9.12
N PHE A 5 -0.49 3.09 8.29
CA PHE A 5 -0.60 4.47 8.73
C PHE A 5 -1.87 5.10 8.14
N HIS A 6 -2.63 5.82 8.96
CA HIS A 6 -3.68 6.68 8.44
C HIS A 6 -3.04 7.91 7.80
N ASP A 7 -3.52 8.30 6.62
CA ASP A 7 -3.10 9.56 6.02
C ASP A 7 -3.68 10.73 6.81
N LEU A 8 -2.84 11.73 7.07
CA LEU A 8 -3.17 12.90 7.87
C LEU A 8 -3.94 13.96 7.06
N SER A 9 -3.98 13.86 5.72
CA SER A 9 -4.66 14.81 4.83
C SER A 9 -5.48 14.12 3.74
N PRO A 10 -6.68 13.62 4.06
CA PRO A 10 -7.50 12.94 3.07
C PRO A 10 -8.15 13.96 2.12
N GLN A 11 -7.73 13.99 0.86
CA GLN A 11 -8.40 14.81 -0.18
C GLN A 11 -9.71 14.20 -0.70
N ALA A 12 -9.97 12.90 -0.45
CA ALA A 12 -11.25 12.26 -0.72
C ALA A 12 -11.39 10.97 0.11
N GLY A 13 -12.20 11.01 1.18
CA GLY A 13 -12.54 9.82 1.97
C GLY A 13 -11.45 9.36 2.94
N MET A 14 -11.40 8.06 3.21
CA MET A 14 -10.47 7.48 4.19
C MET A 14 -9.28 6.83 3.48
N LEU A 15 -8.12 7.47 3.59
CA LEU A 15 -6.85 7.05 2.99
C LEU A 15 -5.92 6.49 4.07
N PHE A 16 -5.27 5.36 3.77
CA PHE A 16 -4.23 4.78 4.63
C PHE A 16 -3.18 4.07 3.78
N LEU A 17 -1.94 4.07 4.26
CA LEU A 17 -0.78 3.43 3.63
C LEU A 17 -0.47 2.11 4.30
N VAL A 18 -0.12 1.08 3.51
CA VAL A 18 0.36 -0.21 4.01
C VAL A 18 1.75 -0.44 3.46
N MET A 19 2.75 -0.47 4.34
CA MET A 19 4.16 -0.52 3.97
C MET A 19 4.85 -1.75 4.59
N PRO A 20 5.48 -2.67 3.84
CA PRO A 20 6.36 -3.69 4.40
C PRO A 20 7.50 -3.09 5.25
N LYS A 21 8.02 -3.86 6.20
CA LYS A 21 9.27 -3.51 6.90
C LYS A 21 10.51 -3.70 6.02
N GLU A 22 10.43 -4.62 5.07
CA GLU A 22 11.51 -4.87 4.13
C GLU A 22 11.43 -3.83 3.00
N PRO A 23 12.51 -3.10 2.72
CA PRO A 23 12.47 -2.02 1.76
C PRO A 23 12.43 -2.54 0.33
N ILE A 24 11.34 -2.22 -0.36
CA ILE A 24 11.22 -2.35 -1.82
C ILE A 24 11.08 -0.94 -2.39
N ILE A 25 12.08 -0.49 -3.15
CA ILE A 25 12.18 0.91 -3.62
C ILE A 25 10.99 1.32 -4.49
N GLY A 26 10.45 0.38 -5.27
CA GLY A 26 9.33 0.58 -6.17
C GLY A 26 8.91 -0.76 -6.78
N LEU A 27 7.72 -0.81 -7.36
CA LEU A 27 7.12 -2.03 -7.89
C LEU A 27 7.93 -2.52 -9.10
N SER A 28 8.48 -1.59 -9.88
CA SER A 28 9.36 -1.92 -11.02
C SER A 28 10.67 -2.61 -10.61
N LYS A 29 11.02 -2.58 -9.31
CA LYS A 29 12.23 -3.20 -8.74
C LYS A 29 11.92 -4.43 -7.90
N ALA A 30 10.65 -4.82 -7.79
CA ALA A 30 10.29 -6.06 -7.11
C ALA A 30 10.78 -7.26 -7.91
N GLU A 31 11.39 -8.22 -7.22
CA GLU A 31 11.77 -9.52 -7.77
C GLU A 31 10.69 -10.57 -7.46
N ASP A 32 10.71 -11.70 -8.15
CA ASP A 32 9.78 -12.82 -7.94
C ASP A 32 9.81 -13.33 -6.49
N SER A 33 10.97 -13.24 -5.83
CA SER A 33 11.15 -13.55 -4.40
C SER A 33 10.26 -12.69 -3.49
N GLY A 34 9.92 -11.48 -3.91
CA GLY A 34 9.06 -10.53 -3.20
C GLY A 34 7.55 -10.79 -3.37
N ALA A 35 7.13 -11.73 -4.21
CA ALA A 35 5.72 -11.96 -4.53
C ALA A 35 4.87 -12.27 -3.28
N SER A 36 5.39 -13.09 -2.35
CA SER A 36 4.70 -13.42 -1.10
C SER A 36 4.52 -12.19 -0.20
N LEU A 37 5.53 -11.31 -0.14
CA LEU A 37 5.48 -10.08 0.64
C LEU A 37 4.47 -9.09 0.07
N LEU A 38 4.46 -8.89 -1.26
CA LEU A 38 3.48 -8.04 -1.94
C LEU A 38 2.05 -8.56 -1.76
N GLY A 39 1.86 -9.87 -1.89
CA GLY A 39 0.57 -10.50 -1.58
C GLY A 39 0.14 -10.26 -0.12
N HIS A 40 1.07 -10.36 0.83
CA HIS A 40 0.80 -10.04 2.23
C HIS A 40 0.36 -8.58 2.44
N VAL A 41 0.99 -7.62 1.76
CA VAL A 41 0.62 -6.19 1.80
C VAL A 41 -0.83 -6.00 1.35
N MET A 42 -1.23 -6.59 0.22
CA MET A 42 -2.61 -6.52 -0.27
C MET A 42 -3.62 -7.09 0.72
N ILE A 43 -3.30 -8.25 1.34
CA ILE A 43 -4.17 -8.88 2.34
C ILE A 43 -4.31 -7.99 3.59
N ILE A 44 -3.22 -7.38 4.06
CA ILE A 44 -3.27 -6.46 5.20
C ILE A 44 -4.11 -5.22 4.86
N GLY A 45 -3.93 -4.64 3.66
CA GLY A 45 -4.76 -3.54 3.19
C GLY A 45 -6.24 -3.87 3.18
N LYS A 46 -6.62 -5.04 2.63
CA LYS A 46 -8.01 -5.52 2.61
C LYS A 46 -8.58 -5.68 4.02
N LYS A 47 -7.81 -6.27 4.94
CA LYS A 47 -8.22 -6.43 6.34
C LYS A 47 -8.43 -5.09 7.02
N ARG A 48 -7.58 -4.10 6.73
CA ARG A 48 -7.73 -2.76 7.31
C ARG A 48 -8.94 -2.02 6.75
N ALA A 49 -9.17 -2.09 5.45
CA ALA A 49 -10.39 -1.56 4.83
C ALA A 49 -11.65 -2.16 5.49
N ALA A 50 -11.69 -3.48 5.70
CA ALA A 50 -12.80 -4.14 6.37
C ALA A 50 -12.99 -3.67 7.84
N HIS A 51 -11.91 -3.48 8.61
CA HIS A 51 -12.00 -2.92 9.97
C HIS A 51 -12.57 -1.50 10.00
N LEU A 52 -12.45 -0.78 8.89
CA LEU A 52 -12.97 0.57 8.70
C LEU A 52 -14.38 0.58 8.10
N GLY A 53 -15.02 -0.60 7.94
CA GLY A 53 -16.35 -0.74 7.34
C GLY A 53 -16.36 -0.69 5.81
N LEU A 54 -15.20 -0.55 5.16
CA LEU A 54 -15.04 -0.53 3.70
C LEU A 54 -14.86 -1.96 3.17
N THR A 55 -15.92 -2.75 3.19
CA THR A 55 -15.84 -4.18 2.86
C THR A 55 -15.76 -4.44 1.35
N ASN A 56 -16.52 -3.68 0.54
CA ASN A 56 -16.67 -3.91 -0.89
C ASN A 56 -16.49 -2.64 -1.75
N ILE A 57 -16.09 -1.52 -1.15
CA ILE A 57 -15.98 -0.23 -1.83
C ILE A 57 -14.67 0.44 -1.39
N PHE A 58 -13.58 0.08 -2.05
CA PHE A 58 -12.28 0.73 -1.88
C PHE A 58 -11.43 0.55 -3.14
N GLN A 59 -10.43 1.40 -3.28
CA GLN A 59 -9.40 1.30 -4.31
C GLN A 59 -8.05 1.10 -3.62
N MET A 60 -7.21 0.23 -4.20
CA MET A 60 -5.78 0.16 -3.86
C MET A 60 -5.00 0.79 -5.00
N VAL A 61 -4.07 1.66 -4.65
CA VAL A 61 -3.20 2.38 -5.61
C VAL A 61 -1.75 2.08 -5.25
N VAL A 62 -0.93 1.82 -6.26
CA VAL A 62 0.53 1.71 -6.14
C VAL A 62 1.12 2.67 -7.16
N ASP A 63 1.77 3.71 -6.66
CA ASP A 63 2.39 4.73 -7.49
C ASP A 63 3.85 4.34 -7.81
N GLU A 64 4.26 4.49 -9.06
CA GLU A 64 5.59 4.11 -9.53
C GLU A 64 6.30 5.27 -10.24
N GLY A 65 7.47 5.64 -9.69
CA GLY A 65 8.31 6.71 -10.21
C GLY A 65 7.67 8.10 -10.19
N SER A 66 8.45 9.10 -10.58
CA SER A 66 8.02 10.50 -10.55
C SER A 66 6.76 10.78 -11.38
N LYS A 67 6.60 10.12 -12.53
CA LYS A 67 5.42 10.30 -13.40
C LYS A 67 4.18 9.56 -12.90
N GLY A 68 4.36 8.48 -12.13
CA GLY A 68 3.27 7.72 -11.54
C GLY A 68 2.80 8.29 -10.20
N GLY A 69 3.38 9.39 -9.72
CA GLY A 69 2.98 10.02 -8.45
C GLY A 69 3.74 9.51 -7.22
N GLN A 70 4.77 8.67 -7.39
CA GLN A 70 5.51 8.10 -6.27
C GLN A 70 6.27 9.20 -5.52
N SER A 71 5.82 9.50 -4.30
CA SER A 71 6.42 10.52 -3.42
C SER A 71 7.44 9.92 -2.45
N VAL A 72 7.28 8.64 -2.10
CA VAL A 72 8.19 7.88 -1.22
C VAL A 72 8.70 6.64 -1.96
N TYR A 73 10.03 6.49 -2.02
CA TYR A 73 10.71 5.37 -2.68
C TYR A 73 10.81 4.15 -1.76
N HIS A 74 9.65 3.73 -1.27
CA HIS A 74 9.44 2.56 -0.45
C HIS A 74 7.98 2.13 -0.63
N ILE A 75 7.75 0.90 -1.10
CA ILE A 75 6.42 0.26 -1.08
C ILE A 75 6.01 0.01 0.36
#